data_AF-A0A7Z8E1Y9-F1
#
_entry.id   AF-A0A7Z8E1Y9-F1
#
_cell.length_a   1.000
_cell.length_b   1.000
_cell.length_c   1.000
_cell.angle_alpha   90.00
_cell.angle_beta   90.00
_cell.angle_gamma   90.00
#
_symmetry.space_group_name_H-M   'P 1'
#
loop_
_entity.id
_entity.type
_entity.pdbx_description
1 polymer ?
#
loop_
_entity_poly.entity_id
_entity_poly.type
_entity_poly.pdbx_seq_one_letter_code
_entity_poly.pdbx_strand_id
1 'polypeptide(L)'
;AKGFVKKAGTFIFGGSVVIWALSYIGPHGVNVQIDESFMHSIGEFFGHLIAPLGFGSWQAGATLIPGFLAKEVIVSSMAILYSSSEGGLVNVIQQQFTPLSAYAFMIFILLYVPCISTVATIRKETTSWKWTLTALIYPIFTSYILTFAFYQITKLLI
;
A
#
# COMPACT_ATOMS: atom_id res chain seq x y z
N ALA A 1 -3.38 10.07 26.13
CA ALA A 1 -2.11 9.94 25.37
C ALA A 1 -1.46 8.56 25.48
N LYS A 2 -1.01 8.10 26.67
CA LYS A 2 -0.27 6.82 26.83
C LYS A 2 -0.97 5.58 26.25
N GLY A 3 -2.30 5.48 26.40
CA GLY A 3 -3.09 4.37 25.86
C GLY A 3 -3.15 4.32 24.33
N PHE A 4 -3.10 5.47 23.65
CA PHE A 4 -3.13 5.55 22.18
C PHE A 4 -1.78 5.14 21.60
N VAL A 5 -0.68 5.65 22.16
CA VAL A 5 0.69 5.32 21.75
C VAL A 5 0.99 3.83 21.94
N LYS A 6 0.61 3.25 23.09
CA LYS A 6 0.82 1.81 23.35
C LYS A 6 0.06 0.94 22.35
N LYS A 7 -1.19 1.28 22.02
CA LYS A 7 -2.00 0.51 21.08
C LYS A 7 -1.52 0.66 19.63
N ALA A 8 -1.28 1.89 19.19
CA ALA A 8 -0.77 2.17 17.84
C ALA A 8 0.60 1.51 17.61
N GLY A 9 1.51 1.59 18.59
CA GLY A 9 2.82 0.95 18.52
C GLY A 9 2.75 -0.58 18.43
N THR A 10 1.86 -1.24 19.19
CA THR A 10 1.69 -2.69 19.09
C THR A 10 1.19 -3.13 17.71
N PHE A 11 0.29 -2.36 17.09
CA PHE A 11 -0.19 -2.67 15.73
C PHE A 11 0.87 -2.44 14.66
N ILE A 12 1.65 -1.35 14.76
CA ILE A 12 2.74 -1.07 13.82
C ILE A 12 3.82 -2.15 13.94
N PHE A 13 4.29 -2.45 15.15
CA PHE A 13 5.31 -3.47 15.37
C PHE A 13 4.84 -4.85 14.90
N GLY A 14 3.62 -5.25 15.27
CA GLY A 14 3.04 -6.52 14.80
C GLY A 14 2.91 -6.57 13.28
N GLY A 15 2.48 -5.47 12.65
CA GLY A 15 2.38 -5.37 11.21
C GLY A 15 3.73 -5.43 10.50
N SER A 16 4.77 -4.79 11.03
CA SER A 16 6.14 -4.87 10.48
C SER A 16 6.71 -6.29 10.55
N VAL A 17 6.47 -7.02 11.66
CA VAL A 17 6.88 -8.43 11.78
C VAL A 17 6.15 -9.31 10.76
N VAL A 18 4.86 -9.07 10.53
CA VAL A 18 4.08 -9.79 9.51
C VAL A 18 4.61 -9.50 8.10
N ILE A 19 4.91 -8.24 7.78
CA ILE A 19 5.48 -7.86 6.47
C ILE A 19 6.85 -8.49 6.27
N TRP A 20 7.70 -8.47 7.29
CA TRP A 20 8.99 -9.14 7.25
C TRP A 20 8.83 -10.65 7.01
N ALA A 21 7.91 -11.30 7.70
CA ALA A 21 7.62 -12.72 7.49
C ALA A 21 7.09 -13.00 6.06
N LEU A 22 6.17 -12.18 5.55
CA LEU A 22 5.65 -12.30 4.18
C LEU A 22 6.70 -12.03 3.09
N SER A 23 7.69 -11.18 3.39
CA SER A 23 8.81 -10.89 2.50
C SER A 23 9.87 -11.99 2.52
N TYR A 24 9.99 -12.75 3.62
CA TYR A 24 11.05 -13.75 3.82
C TYR A 24 10.59 -15.20 3.56
N ILE A 25 9.27 -15.45 3.66
CA ILE A 25 8.65 -16.75 3.43
C ILE A 25 8.04 -16.75 2.02
N GLY A 26 8.30 -17.81 1.25
CA GLY A 26 7.69 -18.04 -0.07
C GLY A 26 7.12 -19.46 -0.19
N PRO A 27 6.38 -19.76 -1.27
CA PRO A 27 5.80 -21.08 -1.51
C PRO A 27 6.84 -22.22 -1.58
N HIS A 28 8.11 -21.89 -1.81
CA HIS A 28 9.23 -22.84 -1.94
C HIS A 28 10.14 -22.92 -0.71
N GLY A 29 9.82 -22.23 0.39
CA GLY A 29 10.53 -22.37 1.67
C GLY A 29 10.80 -21.05 2.39
N VAL A 30 11.84 -21.06 3.22
CA VAL A 30 12.34 -19.91 3.99
C VAL A 30 13.63 -19.41 3.34
N ASN A 31 13.80 -18.09 3.21
CA ASN A 31 14.94 -17.44 2.52
C ASN A 31 14.86 -17.42 0.98
N VAL A 32 13.70 -17.03 0.45
CA VAL A 32 13.47 -16.92 -1.01
C VAL A 32 13.73 -15.48 -1.48
N GLN A 33 14.18 -15.29 -2.73
CA GLN A 33 14.31 -13.96 -3.33
C GLN A 33 12.96 -13.23 -3.32
N ILE A 34 12.98 -11.89 -3.22
CA ILE A 34 11.78 -11.06 -3.05
C ILE A 34 10.76 -11.35 -4.17
N ASP A 35 11.21 -11.68 -5.38
CA ASP A 35 10.39 -11.99 -6.55
C ASP A 35 9.57 -13.30 -6.43
N GLU A 36 9.94 -14.21 -5.53
CA GLU A 36 9.21 -15.47 -5.28
C GLU A 36 8.53 -15.49 -3.90
N SER A 37 8.59 -14.37 -3.17
CA SER A 37 7.97 -14.24 -1.85
C SER A 37 6.44 -14.19 -1.94
N PHE A 38 5.75 -14.52 -0.83
CA PHE A 38 4.30 -14.31 -0.77
C PHE A 38 3.91 -12.85 -1.02
N MET A 39 4.79 -11.91 -0.69
CA MET A 39 4.62 -10.49 -0.98
C MET A 39 4.56 -10.19 -2.48
N HIS A 40 5.31 -10.91 -3.32
CA HIS A 40 5.25 -10.78 -4.77
C HIS A 40 3.90 -11.24 -5.32
N SER A 41 3.41 -12.42 -4.93
CA SER A 41 2.12 -12.94 -5.39
C SER A 41 0.94 -12.03 -5.01
N ILE A 42 0.93 -11.51 -3.79
CA ILE A 42 -0.10 -10.56 -3.36
C ILE A 42 0.09 -9.22 -4.10
N GLY A 43 1.33 -8.78 -4.27
CA GLY A 43 1.68 -7.57 -5.02
C GLY A 43 1.25 -7.61 -6.48
N GLU A 44 1.41 -8.76 -7.14
CA GLU A 44 0.98 -8.99 -8.53
C GLU A 44 -0.55 -8.97 -8.64
N PHE A 45 -1.26 -9.59 -7.70
CA PHE A 45 -2.72 -9.52 -7.64
C PHE A 45 -3.23 -8.08 -7.52
N PHE A 46 -2.66 -7.29 -6.59
CA PHE A 46 -2.98 -5.87 -6.49
C PHE A 46 -2.50 -5.08 -7.71
N GLY A 47 -1.34 -5.43 -8.26
CA GLY A 47 -0.74 -4.86 -9.47
C GLY A 47 -1.67 -4.98 -10.68
N HIS A 48 -2.31 -6.13 -10.87
CA HIS A 48 -3.30 -6.33 -11.92
C HIS A 48 -4.57 -5.49 -11.68
N LEU A 49 -5.02 -5.39 -10.43
CA LEU A 49 -6.18 -4.58 -10.07
C LEU A 49 -5.93 -3.07 -10.29
N ILE A 50 -4.71 -2.59 -10.05
CA ILE A 50 -4.32 -1.19 -10.24
C ILE A 50 -3.68 -0.89 -11.61
N ALA A 51 -3.47 -1.90 -12.45
CA ALA A 51 -3.02 -1.73 -13.84
C ALA A 51 -3.84 -0.68 -14.63
N PRO A 52 -5.19 -0.66 -14.58
CA PRO A 52 -5.97 0.36 -15.27
C PRO A 52 -5.80 1.78 -14.70
N LEU A 53 -5.20 1.93 -13.52
CA LEU A 53 -4.91 3.22 -12.88
C LEU A 53 -3.57 3.83 -13.32
N GLY A 54 -2.78 3.09 -14.10
CA GLY A 54 -1.52 3.58 -14.68
C GLY A 54 -0.24 3.24 -13.92
N PHE A 55 -0.32 2.48 -12.81
CA PHE A 55 0.83 2.06 -12.00
C PHE A 55 0.76 0.57 -11.63
N GLY A 56 0.45 -0.28 -12.62
CA GLY A 56 0.27 -1.74 -12.46
C GLY A 56 1.53 -2.55 -12.17
N SER A 57 2.51 -2.00 -11.45
CA SER A 57 3.69 -2.76 -11.03
C SER A 57 3.38 -3.55 -9.76
N TRP A 58 3.92 -4.77 -9.67
CA TRP A 58 3.73 -5.61 -8.49
C TRP A 58 4.36 -4.97 -7.25
N GLN A 59 5.44 -4.18 -7.41
CA GLN A 59 6.05 -3.43 -6.32
C GLN A 59 5.09 -2.36 -5.78
N ALA A 60 4.44 -1.59 -6.66
CA ALA A 60 3.45 -0.60 -6.25
C ALA A 60 2.29 -1.28 -5.52
N GLY A 61 1.76 -2.38 -6.07
CA GLY A 61 0.70 -3.18 -5.44
C GLY A 61 1.09 -3.72 -4.07
N ALA A 62 2.29 -4.27 -3.95
CA ALA A 62 2.81 -4.83 -2.70
C ALA A 62 2.97 -3.75 -1.61
N THR A 63 3.35 -2.52 -1.97
CA THR A 63 3.57 -1.42 -1.01
C THR A 63 2.27 -0.88 -0.38
N LEU A 64 1.11 -1.16 -0.97
CA LEU A 64 -0.19 -0.76 -0.42
C LEU A 64 -0.52 -1.47 0.89
N ILE A 65 0.02 -2.68 1.10
CA ILE A 65 -0.16 -3.47 2.33
C ILE A 65 0.53 -2.79 3.53
N PRO A 66 1.86 -2.50 3.50
CA PRO A 66 2.50 -1.66 4.51
C PRO A 66 1.84 -0.29 4.64
N GLY A 67 1.40 0.28 3.52
CA GLY A 67 0.70 1.56 3.50
C GLY A 67 -0.59 1.58 4.32
N PHE A 68 -1.23 0.42 4.52
CA PHE A 68 -2.40 0.30 5.37
C PHE A 68 -2.06 0.42 6.86
N LEU A 69 -0.88 -0.06 7.27
CA LEU A 69 -0.40 0.07 8.64
C LEU A 69 -0.04 1.52 8.93
N ALA A 70 0.77 2.13 8.06
CA ALA A 70 1.17 3.52 8.14
C ALA A 70 1.57 4.04 6.75
N LYS A 71 1.09 5.23 6.38
CA LYS A 71 1.32 5.82 5.06
C LYS A 71 2.80 6.10 4.78
N GLU A 72 3.57 6.43 5.82
CA GLU A 72 5.01 6.72 5.73
C GLU A 72 5.84 5.46 5.41
N VAL A 73 5.34 4.27 5.77
CA VAL A 73 6.03 3.00 5.56
C VAL A 73 6.08 2.60 4.08
N ILE A 74 5.25 3.22 3.23
CA ILE A 74 5.25 2.98 1.77
C ILE A 74 6.61 3.33 1.17
N VAL A 75 7.20 4.47 1.55
CA VAL A 75 8.49 4.92 1.02
C VAL A 75 9.61 3.96 1.42
N SER A 76 9.64 3.55 2.69
CA SER A 76 10.60 2.57 3.19
C SER A 76 10.43 1.20 2.52
N SER A 77 9.17 0.78 2.29
CA SER A 77 8.88 -0.49 1.59
C SER A 77 9.30 -0.44 0.13
N MET A 78 9.10 0.69 -0.55
CA MET A 78 9.61 0.89 -1.91
C MET A 78 11.13 0.79 -1.96
N ALA A 79 11.86 1.38 -1.00
CA ALA A 79 13.32 1.26 -0.93
C ALA A 79 13.79 -0.20 -0.86
N ILE A 80 13.11 -1.01 -0.05
CA ILE A 80 13.42 -2.44 0.11
C ILE A 80 13.09 -3.22 -1.18
N LEU A 81 11.90 -3.03 -1.75
CA LEU A 81 11.45 -3.80 -2.93
C LEU A 81 12.21 -3.44 -4.20
N TYR A 82 12.58 -2.18 -4.37
CA TYR A 82 13.39 -1.73 -5.50
C TYR A 82 14.89 -2.00 -5.29
N SER A 83 15.27 -2.67 -4.19
CA SER A 83 16.66 -2.98 -3.83
C SER A 83 17.59 -1.76 -3.90
N SER A 84 17.09 -0.58 -3.53
CA SER A 84 17.81 0.68 -3.61
C SER A 84 17.91 1.34 -2.24
N SER A 85 19.11 1.80 -1.86
CA SER A 85 19.29 2.67 -0.68
C SER A 85 18.49 3.97 -0.83
N GLU A 86 18.04 4.59 0.27
CA GLU A 86 17.17 5.80 0.25
C GLU A 86 17.67 6.93 -0.67
N GLY A 87 18.99 7.10 -0.84
CA GLY A 87 19.58 8.09 -1.77
C GLY A 87 19.50 7.74 -3.26
N GLY A 88 19.29 6.46 -3.60
CA GLY A 88 19.16 5.95 -4.97
C GLY A 88 17.71 5.72 -5.41
N LEU A 89 16.76 5.74 -4.47
CA LEU A 89 15.34 5.47 -4.71
C LEU A 89 14.74 6.44 -5.73
N VAL A 90 15.14 7.71 -5.70
CA VAL A 90 14.67 8.74 -6.64
C VAL A 90 15.00 8.36 -8.09
N ASN A 91 16.20 7.86 -8.36
CA ASN A 91 16.62 7.45 -9.71
C ASN A 91 15.83 6.23 -10.19
N VAL A 92 15.59 5.25 -9.31
CA VAL A 92 14.82 4.06 -9.67
C VAL A 92 13.35 4.40 -9.94
N ILE A 93 12.74 5.25 -9.10
CA ILE A 93 11.36 5.71 -9.32
C ILE A 93 11.25 6.50 -10.62
N GLN A 94 12.23 7.35 -10.96
CA GLN A 94 12.22 8.09 -12.23
C GLN A 94 12.31 7.18 -13.46
N GLN A 95 12.92 6.01 -13.34
CA GLN A 95 12.99 5.02 -14.43
C GLN A 95 11.74 4.15 -14.52
N GLN A 96 11.06 3.90 -13.40
CA GLN A 96 9.92 2.97 -13.31
C GLN A 96 8.55 3.65 -13.35
N PHE A 97 8.47 4.93 -12.95
CA PHE A 97 7.23 5.70 -12.95
C PHE A 97 7.31 6.88 -13.92
N THR A 98 6.28 6.99 -14.77
CA THR A 98 6.00 8.23 -15.49
C THR A 98 5.45 9.28 -14.51
N PRO A 99 5.63 10.59 -14.77
CA PRO A 99 5.06 11.64 -13.93
C PRO A 99 3.55 11.47 -13.73
N LEU A 100 2.85 11.08 -14.80
CA LEU A 100 1.41 10.79 -14.77
C LEU A 100 1.07 9.65 -13.78
N SER A 101 1.78 8.53 -13.87
CA SER A 101 1.57 7.39 -12.96
C SER A 101 1.93 7.71 -11.51
N ALA A 102 2.95 8.55 -11.28
CA ALA A 102 3.35 8.97 -9.94
C ALA A 102 2.26 9.83 -9.26
N TYR A 103 1.65 10.77 -10.00
CA TYR A 103 0.53 11.56 -9.47
C TYR A 103 -0.70 10.69 -9.21
N ALA A 104 -1.02 9.76 -10.11
CA ALA A 104 -2.12 8.81 -9.90
C ALA A 104 -1.89 7.95 -8.65
N PHE A 105 -0.66 7.44 -8.45
CA PHE A 105 -0.29 6.67 -7.26
C PHE A 105 -0.41 7.49 -5.97
N MET A 106 0.03 8.75 -5.97
CA MET A 106 -0.12 9.63 -4.81
C MET A 106 -1.59 9.90 -4.46
N ILE A 107 -2.43 10.19 -5.46
CA ILE A 107 -3.88 10.37 -5.25
C ILE A 107 -4.47 9.10 -4.62
N PHE A 108 -4.13 7.93 -5.15
CA PHE A 108 -4.63 6.68 -4.61
C PHE A 108 -4.21 6.45 -3.15
N ILE A 109 -2.92 6.59 -2.83
CA ILE A 109 -2.41 6.36 -1.47
C ILE A 109 -3.06 7.29 -0.45
N LEU A 110 -3.27 8.55 -0.80
CA LEU A 110 -3.84 9.54 0.10
C LEU A 110 -5.32 9.26 0.39
N LEU A 111 -6.06 8.66 -0.55
CA LEU A 111 -7.51 8.49 -0.45
C LEU A 111 -7.97 7.06 -0.12
N TYR A 112 -7.22 6.00 -0.45
CA TYR A 112 -7.81 4.65 -0.51
C TYR A 112 -8.32 4.10 0.82
N VAL A 113 -7.53 4.13 1.89
CA VAL A 113 -7.94 3.54 3.15
C VAL A 113 -7.34 4.26 4.34
N PRO A 114 -8.11 4.44 5.43
CA PRO A 114 -7.58 4.98 6.68
C PRO A 114 -6.61 3.97 7.32
N CYS A 115 -5.62 4.47 8.04
CA CYS A 115 -4.66 3.60 8.73
C CYS A 115 -5.33 2.73 9.80
N ILE A 116 -4.66 1.63 10.15
CA ILE A 116 -5.19 0.61 11.07
C ILE A 116 -5.62 1.16 12.44
N SER A 117 -4.97 2.25 12.90
CA SER A 117 -5.30 2.94 14.16
C SER A 117 -6.68 3.63 14.10
N THR A 118 -7.00 4.25 12.97
CA THR A 118 -8.30 4.87 12.73
C THR A 118 -9.39 3.81 12.62
N VAL A 119 -9.13 2.71 11.89
CA VAL A 119 -10.08 1.58 11.78
C VAL A 119 -10.35 0.95 13.16
N ALA A 120 -9.30 0.76 13.97
CA ALA A 120 -9.43 0.23 15.32
C ALA A 120 -10.27 1.13 16.24
N THR A 121 -10.17 2.45 16.05
CA THR A 121 -10.97 3.44 16.80
C THR A 121 -12.42 3.40 16.35
N ILE A 122 -12.69 3.41 15.04
CA ILE A 122 -14.05 3.30 14.48
C ILE A 122 -14.75 2.04 15.00
N ARG A 123 -14.05 0.88 14.96
CA ARG A 123 -14.62 -0.37 15.48
C ARG A 123 -14.98 -0.28 16.96
N LYS A 124 -14.15 0.38 17.77
CA LYS A 124 -14.36 0.51 19.20
C LYS A 124 -15.57 1.40 19.52
N GLU A 125 -15.76 2.47 18.77
CA GLU A 125 -16.86 3.42 18.99
C GLU A 125 -18.19 2.91 18.39
N THR A 126 -18.16 2.32 17.20
CA THR A 126 -19.39 1.85 16.54
C THR A 126 -19.84 0.47 17.01
N THR A 127 -18.94 -0.33 17.62
CA THR A 127 -19.18 -1.73 18.09
C THR A 127 -19.69 -2.71 17.02
N SER A 128 -19.99 -2.24 15.81
CA SER A 128 -20.54 -2.99 14.69
C SER A 128 -19.51 -3.21 13.58
N TRP A 129 -19.35 -4.47 13.19
CA TRP A 129 -18.47 -4.87 12.08
C TRP A 129 -18.96 -4.35 10.72
N LYS A 130 -20.29 -4.24 10.53
CA LYS A 130 -20.87 -3.77 9.26
C LYS A 130 -20.43 -2.34 8.96
N TRP A 131 -20.54 -1.45 9.96
CA TRP A 131 -20.14 -0.05 9.83
C TRP A 131 -18.63 0.13 9.66
N THR A 132 -17.83 -0.68 10.35
CA THR A 132 -16.37 -0.67 10.19
C THR A 132 -15.98 -1.06 8.76
N LEU A 133 -16.67 -2.07 8.18
CA LEU A 133 -16.42 -2.50 6.80
C LEU A 133 -16.86 -1.43 5.79
N THR A 134 -18.02 -0.79 6.00
CA THR A 134 -18.48 0.32 5.15
C THR A 134 -17.49 1.48 5.16
N ALA A 135 -16.94 1.84 6.32
CA ALA A 135 -15.93 2.88 6.46
C ALA A 135 -14.58 2.53 5.78
N LEU A 136 -14.34 1.25 5.50
CA LEU A 136 -13.13 0.77 4.82
C LEU A 136 -13.35 0.65 3.31
N ILE A 137 -14.50 0.13 2.87
CA ILE A 137 -14.84 -0.09 1.46
C ILE A 137 -15.13 1.23 0.74
N TYR A 138 -15.85 2.16 1.39
CA TYR A 138 -16.24 3.44 0.79
C TYR A 138 -15.06 4.28 0.26
N PRO A 139 -13.98 4.52 1.05
CA PRO A 139 -12.83 5.27 0.55
C PRO A 139 -12.04 4.49 -0.52
N ILE A 140 -11.96 3.15 -0.43
CA ILE A 140 -11.27 2.34 -1.45
C ILE A 140 -11.96 2.53 -2.79
N PHE A 141 -13.28 2.37 -2.83
CA PHE A 141 -14.06 2.53 -4.04
C PHE A 141 -13.98 3.95 -4.61
N THR A 142 -14.11 4.96 -3.75
CA THR A 142 -14.00 6.36 -4.13
C THR A 142 -12.62 6.70 -4.69
N SER A 143 -11.54 6.24 -4.02
CA SER A 143 -10.16 6.47 -4.46
C SER A 143 -9.86 5.81 -5.80
N TYR A 144 -10.40 4.61 -6.03
CA TYR A 144 -10.22 3.87 -7.27
C TYR A 144 -10.86 4.62 -8.43
N ILE A 145 -12.11 5.05 -8.28
CA ILE A 145 -12.82 5.84 -9.30
C ILE A 145 -12.10 7.16 -9.57
N LEU A 146 -11.71 7.89 -8.53
CA LEU A 146 -11.06 9.19 -8.69
C LEU A 146 -9.72 9.06 -9.40
N THR A 147 -8.91 8.07 -9.01
CA THR A 147 -7.60 7.81 -9.62
C THR A 147 -7.76 7.34 -11.06
N PHE A 148 -8.74 6.47 -11.33
CA PHE A 148 -9.04 6.01 -12.69
C PHE A 148 -9.47 7.17 -13.59
N ALA A 149 -10.39 8.02 -13.10
CA ALA A 149 -10.84 9.20 -13.83
C ALA A 149 -9.68 10.16 -14.08
N PHE A 150 -8.85 10.45 -13.07
CA PHE A 150 -7.66 11.28 -13.23
C PHE A 150 -6.71 10.72 -14.29
N TYR A 151 -6.35 9.43 -14.22
CA TYR A 151 -5.43 8.83 -15.17
C TYR A 151 -5.97 8.87 -16.61
N GLN A 152 -7.24 8.56 -16.82
CA GLN A 152 -7.85 8.58 -18.15
C GLN A 152 -8.01 10.01 -18.70
N ILE A 153 -8.43 10.97 -17.87
CA ILE A 153 -8.59 12.36 -18.28
C ILE A 153 -7.23 12.95 -18.68
N THR A 154 -6.20 12.78 -17.85
CA THR A 154 -4.88 13.33 -18.14
C THR A 154 -4.22 12.62 -19.33
N LYS A 155 -4.46 11.33 -19.53
CA LYS A 155 -4.01 10.60 -20.71
C LYS A 155 -4.70 11.06 -22.01
N LEU A 156 -5.94 11.55 -21.94
CA LEU A 156 -6.65 12.11 -23.10
C LEU A 156 -6.24 13.56 -23.42
N LEU A 157 -5.74 14.30 -22.42
CA LEU A 157 -5.38 15.71 -22.55
C LEU A 157 -3.94 15.91 -23.06
N ILE A 158 -3.06 14.95 -22.79
CA ILE A 158 -1.67 14.87 -23.29
C ILE A 158 -1.65 14.12 -24.62
#